data_AF-A0A495V2G5-F1
#
_entry.id   AF-A0A495V2G5-F1
#
_cell.length_a   1.000
_cell.length_b   1.000
_cell.length_c   1.000
_cell.angle_alpha   90.00
_cell.angle_beta   90.00
_cell.angle_gamma   90.00
#
_symmetry.space_group_name_H-M   'P 1'
#
loop_
_entity.id
_entity.type
_entity.pdbx_description
1 polymer ?
#
loop_
_entity_poly.entity_id
_entity_poly.type
_entity_poly.pdbx_seq_one_letter_code
_entity_poly.pdbx_strand_id
1 'polypeptide(L)'
;MDFFTRFKWAVPTAFADTLSICQFIEGDVLHEHKDAYLKGRYGKTLQVKYPAYGSRQTAAGSDGPTDVPMSLVPDEGTSNDEGVSSDVNRPAQAPRSAGGGLFESNWRSEVRVVLYDRLSPISVGQIRTTQGRLYTALWKGDLAVLREEYDHPDPPMPIRLVTKRLARTHAVAAAIAREFGSAEASAEEASAPHPPVFVMVQDAANAVSREKHRNVSQALGGYLLGEPRVMEPQDAGLADWDRIAPTTHIAFFVLDPSLTSEEISEIIKGAVYAGNAGKFRLAAHGVVFDGAESPGSDAQSALDARRGLIGPDGGPDTSRE
;
A
#
# COMPACT_ATOMS: atom_id res chain seq x y z
N MET A 1 10.13 12.90 -15.43
CA MET A 1 9.84 11.46 -15.24
C MET A 1 9.85 11.23 -13.76
N ASP A 2 8.73 10.77 -13.21
CA ASP A 2 8.58 10.58 -11.77
C ASP A 2 8.88 9.14 -11.40
N PHE A 3 9.31 8.94 -10.16
CA PHE A 3 9.73 7.65 -9.63
C PHE A 3 9.13 7.45 -8.24
N PHE A 4 8.83 6.21 -7.90
CA PHE A 4 8.45 5.86 -6.53
C PHE A 4 9.67 5.99 -5.60
N THR A 5 9.52 6.69 -4.47
CA THR A 5 10.63 7.06 -3.59
C THR A 5 11.16 5.91 -2.74
N ARG A 6 10.29 4.97 -2.36
CA ARG A 6 10.63 3.88 -1.44
C ARG A 6 11.26 2.65 -2.09
N PHE A 7 11.35 2.61 -3.42
CA PHE A 7 12.15 1.59 -4.09
C PHE A 7 13.63 1.99 -4.03
N LYS A 8 14.50 1.03 -3.73
CA LYS A 8 15.96 1.25 -3.83
C LYS A 8 16.41 1.37 -5.29
N TRP A 9 15.70 0.71 -6.21
CA TRP A 9 15.87 0.90 -7.64
C TRP A 9 15.03 2.08 -8.14
N ALA A 10 15.47 2.72 -9.21
CA ALA A 10 14.72 3.78 -9.86
C ALA A 10 13.54 3.19 -10.65
N VAL A 11 12.39 3.00 -9.98
CA VAL A 11 11.16 2.48 -10.60
C VAL A 11 10.25 3.64 -11.02
N PRO A 12 10.03 3.86 -12.33
CA PRO A 12 9.17 4.95 -12.80
C PRO A 12 7.70 4.77 -12.41
N THR A 13 6.97 5.87 -12.25
CA THR A 13 5.52 5.85 -12.00
C THR A 13 4.70 5.24 -13.14
N ALA A 14 5.27 5.16 -14.35
CA ALA A 14 4.68 4.44 -15.48
C ALA A 14 4.48 2.93 -15.21
N PHE A 15 5.20 2.36 -14.24
CA PHE A 15 5.01 0.98 -13.79
C PHE A 15 3.89 0.83 -12.74
N ALA A 16 3.07 1.86 -12.48
CA ALA A 16 2.01 1.81 -11.48
C ALA A 16 1.10 0.57 -11.64
N ASP A 17 0.61 0.32 -12.85
CA ASP A 17 -0.30 -0.81 -13.09
C ASP A 17 0.43 -2.15 -12.87
N THR A 18 1.64 -2.31 -13.43
CA THR A 18 2.53 -3.45 -13.22
C THR A 18 2.77 -3.74 -11.74
N LEU A 19 3.07 -2.72 -10.94
CA LEU A 19 3.29 -2.85 -9.51
C LEU A 19 2.01 -3.21 -8.75
N SER A 20 0.86 -2.66 -9.16
CA SER A 20 -0.42 -2.88 -8.49
C SER A 20 -0.93 -4.33 -8.60
N ILE A 21 -0.51 -5.05 -9.64
CA ILE A 21 -0.84 -6.46 -9.86
C ILE A 21 0.38 -7.39 -9.74
N CYS A 22 1.56 -6.86 -9.41
CA CYS A 22 2.85 -7.57 -9.38
C CYS A 22 3.14 -8.38 -10.66
N GLN A 23 3.06 -7.74 -11.84
CA GLN A 23 3.25 -8.42 -13.12
C GLN A 23 4.18 -7.66 -14.05
N PHE A 24 5.47 -8.00 -14.00
CA PHE A 24 6.44 -7.56 -14.99
C PHE A 24 6.44 -8.50 -16.21
N ILE A 25 6.61 -7.94 -17.40
CA ILE A 25 6.46 -8.66 -18.67
C ILE A 25 7.67 -8.44 -19.57
N GLU A 26 7.81 -9.29 -20.58
CA GLU A 26 8.87 -9.20 -21.57
C GLU A 26 8.96 -7.81 -22.20
N GLY A 27 10.17 -7.26 -22.21
CA GLY A 27 10.43 -5.91 -22.70
C GLY A 27 10.55 -4.87 -21.58
N ASP A 28 10.08 -5.15 -20.37
CA ASP A 28 10.28 -4.25 -19.23
C ASP A 28 11.78 -4.10 -18.92
N VAL A 29 12.23 -2.84 -18.78
CA VAL A 29 13.61 -2.48 -18.45
C VAL A 29 13.62 -1.60 -17.20
N LEU A 30 14.36 -2.05 -16.19
CA LEU A 30 14.49 -1.40 -14.90
C LEU A 30 15.95 -1.04 -14.64
N HIS A 31 16.21 0.23 -14.32
CA HIS A 31 17.55 0.70 -14.00
C HIS A 31 17.71 0.95 -12.50
N GLU A 32 18.92 0.74 -12.00
CA GLU A 32 19.26 1.02 -10.60
C GLU A 32 19.14 2.53 -10.27
N HIS A 33 19.53 3.40 -11.20
CA HIS A 33 19.57 4.86 -11.01
C HIS A 33 18.67 5.63 -11.98
N LYS A 34 18.08 6.73 -11.52
CA LYS A 34 17.19 7.60 -12.30
C LYS A 34 17.86 8.16 -13.55
N ASP A 35 19.13 8.54 -13.44
CA ASP A 35 19.93 9.12 -14.53
C ASP A 35 20.08 8.18 -15.74
N ALA A 36 20.01 6.87 -15.53
CA ALA A 36 20.12 5.88 -16.61
C ALA A 36 18.97 5.98 -17.61
N TYR A 37 17.78 6.43 -17.18
CA TYR A 37 16.62 6.67 -18.06
C TYR A 37 16.78 7.91 -18.94
N LEU A 38 17.56 8.92 -18.52
CA LEU A 38 17.67 10.21 -19.21
C LEU A 38 18.93 10.30 -20.07
N LYS A 39 20.07 9.90 -19.51
CA LYS A 39 21.40 10.08 -20.12
C LYS A 39 21.90 8.83 -20.81
N GLY A 40 21.22 7.69 -20.60
CA GLY A 40 21.70 6.37 -20.98
C GLY A 40 22.89 5.90 -20.12
N ARG A 41 22.98 4.58 -19.94
CA ARG A 41 24.11 3.81 -19.41
C ARG A 41 24.78 4.33 -18.12
N TYR A 42 24.18 4.01 -16.97
CA TYR A 42 24.87 4.00 -15.67
C TYR A 42 24.40 2.79 -14.84
N GLY A 43 25.34 2.11 -14.18
CA GLY A 43 25.06 1.05 -13.20
C GLY A 43 24.39 -0.20 -13.75
N LYS A 44 23.65 -0.89 -12.86
CA LYS A 44 22.97 -2.15 -13.16
C LYS A 44 21.63 -1.92 -13.85
N THR A 45 21.25 -2.87 -14.71
CA THR A 45 19.98 -2.89 -15.43
C THR A 45 19.39 -4.28 -15.44
N LEU A 46 18.10 -4.41 -15.15
CA LEU A 46 17.33 -5.64 -15.27
C LEU A 46 16.43 -5.52 -16.51
N GLN A 47 16.48 -6.54 -17.37
CA GLN A 47 15.55 -6.66 -18.48
C GLN A 47 14.73 -7.94 -18.34
N VAL A 48 13.41 -7.82 -18.39
CA VAL A 48 12.50 -8.95 -18.34
C VAL A 48 12.41 -9.59 -19.73
N LYS A 49 12.52 -10.92 -19.76
CA LYS A 49 12.49 -11.77 -20.97
C LYS A 49 11.30 -12.73 -21.02
N TYR A 50 10.59 -12.88 -19.91
CA TYR A 50 9.40 -13.74 -19.78
C TYR A 50 8.62 -13.30 -18.53
N PRO A 51 7.27 -13.31 -18.52
CA PRO A 51 6.35 -13.80 -19.55
C PRO A 51 6.22 -12.87 -20.77
N ALA A 52 5.86 -13.43 -21.93
CA ALA A 52 5.64 -12.65 -23.15
C ALA A 52 4.42 -11.71 -23.00
N TYR A 53 4.41 -10.62 -23.77
CA TYR A 53 3.23 -9.75 -23.82
C TYR A 53 2.00 -10.54 -24.29
N GLY A 54 0.88 -10.43 -23.58
CA GLY A 54 -0.37 -11.09 -23.97
C GLY A 54 -0.46 -12.58 -23.62
N SER A 55 0.59 -13.21 -23.08
CA SER A 55 0.43 -14.47 -22.35
C SER A 55 -0.24 -14.14 -21.01
N ARG A 56 -1.54 -13.80 -21.04
CA ARG A 56 -2.36 -13.92 -19.85
C ARG A 56 -2.22 -15.38 -19.44
N GLN A 57 -1.64 -15.60 -18.26
CA GLN A 57 -1.86 -16.84 -17.53
C GLN A 57 -3.37 -16.87 -17.30
N THR A 58 -4.12 -17.47 -18.23
CA THR A 58 -5.36 -18.11 -17.89
C THR A 58 -4.96 -19.04 -16.76
N ALA A 59 -5.41 -18.74 -15.54
CA ALA A 59 -5.09 -19.53 -14.37
C ALA A 59 -5.31 -20.99 -14.77
N ALA A 60 -4.22 -21.74 -14.90
CA ALA A 60 -4.25 -23.08 -15.45
C ALA A 60 -5.11 -23.92 -14.50
N GLY A 61 -6.37 -24.17 -14.88
CA GLY A 61 -7.29 -24.98 -14.09
C GLY A 61 -8.74 -24.50 -13.91
N SER A 62 -9.26 -23.52 -14.67
CA SER A 62 -10.73 -23.43 -14.81
C SER A 62 -11.18 -24.28 -16.00
N ASP A 63 -11.49 -25.55 -15.75
CA ASP A 63 -12.19 -26.41 -16.71
C ASP A 63 -13.51 -25.78 -17.14
N GLY A 64 -13.61 -25.42 -18.42
CA GLY A 64 -14.84 -25.39 -19.21
C GLY A 64 -15.89 -24.29 -18.91
N PRO A 65 -16.54 -23.73 -19.95
CA PRO A 65 -17.71 -22.88 -19.79
C PRO A 65 -18.93 -23.76 -19.49
N THR A 66 -19.44 -23.74 -18.26
CA THR A 66 -20.86 -24.00 -18.06
C THR A 66 -21.62 -22.73 -18.37
N ASP A 67 -22.21 -22.68 -19.56
CA ASP A 67 -23.33 -21.79 -19.87
C ASP A 67 -24.45 -22.08 -18.86
N VAL A 68 -24.58 -21.21 -17.86
CA VAL A 68 -25.77 -21.14 -17.02
C VAL A 68 -26.32 -19.72 -17.14
N PRO A 69 -27.56 -19.53 -17.63
CA PRO A 69 -28.17 -18.21 -17.74
C PRO A 69 -28.33 -17.60 -16.34
N MET A 70 -27.97 -16.32 -16.21
CA MET A 70 -28.25 -15.51 -15.02
C MET A 70 -29.76 -15.34 -14.85
N SER A 71 -30.37 -16.23 -14.08
CA SER A 71 -31.68 -16.00 -13.48
C SER A 71 -31.48 -15.40 -12.09
N LEU A 72 -31.99 -14.18 -11.90
CA LEU A 72 -32.08 -13.51 -10.61
C LEU A 72 -33.11 -14.25 -9.74
N VAL A 73 -32.63 -14.95 -8.72
CA VAL A 73 -33.48 -15.49 -7.64
C VAL A 73 -33.14 -14.74 -6.35
N PRO A 74 -34.13 -14.17 -5.64
CA PRO A 74 -33.93 -13.57 -4.33
C PRO A 74 -33.71 -14.66 -3.26
N ASP A 75 -32.81 -14.33 -2.33
CA ASP A 75 -32.37 -15.15 -1.21
C ASP A 75 -33.44 -15.12 -0.09
N GLU A 76 -34.21 -16.21 0.06
CA GLU A 76 -35.10 -16.43 1.20
C GLU A 76 -34.57 -17.54 2.11
N GLY A 77 -34.38 -17.17 3.39
CA GLY A 77 -34.69 -17.98 4.57
C GLY A 77 -34.08 -19.38 4.70
N THR A 78 -32.92 -19.49 5.36
CA THR A 78 -32.46 -20.76 5.91
C THR A 78 -33.14 -21.08 7.24
N SER A 79 -34.06 -22.04 7.22
CA SER A 79 -34.48 -22.82 8.39
C SER A 79 -33.54 -24.02 8.58
N ASN A 80 -33.22 -24.31 9.85
CA ASN A 80 -32.42 -25.46 10.27
C ASN A 80 -33.15 -26.78 9.98
N ASP A 81 -32.46 -27.74 9.36
CA ASP A 81 -32.84 -29.15 9.39
C ASP A 81 -31.60 -30.03 9.56
N GLU A 82 -31.61 -30.86 10.60
CA GLU A 82 -30.54 -31.80 10.96
C GLU A 82 -30.72 -33.10 10.17
N GLY A 83 -29.97 -33.23 9.08
CA GLY A 83 -29.92 -34.45 8.25
C GLY A 83 -28.56 -35.14 8.34
N VAL A 84 -28.50 -36.25 9.06
CA VAL A 84 -27.40 -37.20 9.08
C VAL A 84 -27.24 -37.82 7.68
N SER A 85 -26.08 -37.63 7.04
CA SER A 85 -25.71 -38.40 5.84
C SER A 85 -24.26 -38.89 5.93
N SER A 86 -24.14 -40.21 5.89
CA SER A 86 -22.91 -40.98 5.80
C SER A 86 -22.49 -41.10 4.34
N ASP A 87 -21.39 -40.45 3.95
CA ASP A 87 -20.72 -40.74 2.69
C ASP A 87 -19.20 -40.88 2.88
N VAL A 88 -18.76 -42.11 2.62
CA VAL A 88 -17.37 -42.59 2.60
C VAL A 88 -16.85 -42.43 1.17
N ASN A 89 -15.57 -42.05 1.06
CA ASN A 89 -14.75 -42.10 -0.16
C ASN A 89 -14.92 -40.94 -1.18
N ARG A 90 -14.30 -39.79 -0.85
CA ARG A 90 -13.91 -38.78 -1.85
C ARG A 90 -12.38 -38.81 -2.01
N PRO A 91 -11.82 -38.98 -3.23
CA PRO A 91 -10.39 -38.93 -3.44
C PRO A 91 -9.85 -37.56 -3.02
N ALA A 92 -8.69 -37.54 -2.36
CA ALA A 92 -8.02 -36.35 -1.85
C ALA A 92 -7.79 -35.34 -3.00
N GLN A 93 -8.67 -34.34 -3.10
CA GLN A 93 -8.41 -33.15 -3.90
C GLN A 93 -7.24 -32.41 -3.26
N ALA A 94 -6.22 -32.08 -4.05
CA ALA A 94 -5.16 -31.17 -3.64
C ALA A 94 -5.79 -29.93 -2.97
N PRO A 95 -5.22 -29.40 -1.88
CA PRO A 95 -5.78 -28.27 -1.17
C PRO A 95 -6.05 -27.15 -2.16
N ARG A 96 -7.33 -26.84 -2.40
CA ARG A 96 -7.74 -25.70 -3.21
C ARG A 96 -7.07 -24.48 -2.59
N SER A 97 -6.06 -23.93 -3.27
CA SER A 97 -5.33 -22.74 -2.84
C SER A 97 -6.33 -21.67 -2.43
N ALA A 98 -6.42 -21.41 -1.13
CA ALA A 98 -7.45 -20.58 -0.54
C ALA A 98 -7.38 -19.16 -1.15
N GLY A 99 -8.32 -18.84 -2.04
CA GLY A 99 -8.81 -17.48 -2.35
C GLY A 99 -7.79 -16.35 -2.51
N GLY A 100 -6.58 -16.61 -3.02
CA GLY A 100 -5.61 -15.55 -3.30
C GLY A 100 -6.13 -14.63 -4.39
N GLY A 101 -5.97 -13.31 -4.21
CA GLY A 101 -6.28 -12.33 -5.25
C GLY A 101 -5.32 -12.43 -6.43
N LEU A 102 -5.58 -11.64 -7.47
CA LEU A 102 -4.74 -11.55 -8.66
C LEU A 102 -3.27 -11.23 -8.31
N PHE A 103 -3.07 -10.35 -7.32
CA PHE A 103 -1.75 -9.97 -6.84
C PHE A 103 -0.99 -11.17 -6.26
N GLU A 104 -1.63 -11.96 -5.39
CA GLU A 104 -1.02 -13.15 -4.79
C GLU A 104 -0.72 -14.24 -5.82
N SER A 105 -1.59 -14.41 -6.81
CA SER A 105 -1.34 -15.32 -7.93
C SER A 105 -0.10 -14.90 -8.72
N ASN A 106 -0.02 -13.61 -9.09
CA ASN A 106 1.11 -13.09 -9.84
C ASN A 106 2.40 -13.10 -9.03
N TRP A 107 2.36 -12.84 -7.71
CA TRP A 107 3.52 -12.85 -6.82
C TRP A 107 4.38 -14.12 -6.94
N ARG A 108 3.73 -15.27 -7.14
CA ARG A 108 4.38 -16.59 -7.26
C ARG A 108 4.64 -17.01 -8.71
N SER A 109 4.17 -16.24 -9.68
CA SER A 109 4.35 -16.56 -11.09
C SER A 109 5.82 -16.40 -11.52
N GLU A 110 6.24 -17.25 -12.46
CA GLU A 110 7.60 -17.23 -13.00
C GLU A 110 7.87 -15.94 -13.79
N VAL A 111 9.07 -15.41 -13.62
CA VAL A 111 9.64 -14.33 -14.43
C VAL A 111 11.08 -14.71 -14.78
N ARG A 112 11.52 -14.40 -16.00
CA ARG A 112 12.92 -14.57 -16.40
C ARG A 112 13.52 -13.22 -16.71
N VAL A 113 14.68 -12.93 -16.12
CA VAL A 113 15.34 -11.64 -16.25
C VAL A 113 16.79 -11.81 -16.67
N VAL A 114 17.35 -10.82 -17.34
CA VAL A 114 18.80 -10.71 -17.60
C VAL A 114 19.32 -9.48 -16.87
N LEU A 115 20.42 -9.67 -16.13
CA LEU A 115 21.10 -8.60 -15.41
C LEU A 115 22.30 -8.11 -16.21
N TYR A 116 22.36 -6.81 -16.42
CA TYR A 116 23.46 -6.11 -17.09
C TYR A 116 24.15 -5.16 -16.11
N ASP A 117 25.45 -4.97 -16.27
CA ASP A 117 26.23 -3.87 -15.69
C ASP A 117 26.89 -3.11 -16.84
N ARG A 118 26.59 -1.82 -16.96
CA ARG A 118 27.09 -0.97 -18.07
C ARG A 118 26.90 -1.62 -19.45
N LEU A 119 25.72 -2.21 -19.66
CA LEU A 119 25.31 -2.98 -20.86
C LEU A 119 26.05 -4.30 -21.12
N SER A 120 26.97 -4.70 -20.27
CA SER A 120 27.57 -6.03 -20.35
C SER A 120 26.72 -6.98 -19.50
N PRO A 121 26.26 -8.12 -20.05
CA PRO A 121 25.53 -9.09 -19.25
C PRO A 121 26.44 -9.63 -18.13
N ILE A 122 25.96 -9.58 -16.88
CA ILE A 122 26.71 -10.08 -15.72
C ILE A 122 26.52 -11.59 -15.57
N SER A 123 25.34 -12.09 -15.94
CA SER A 123 24.99 -13.51 -15.84
C SER A 123 25.21 -14.22 -17.17
N VAL A 124 25.71 -15.46 -17.08
CA VAL A 124 25.77 -16.40 -18.21
C VAL A 124 24.37 -16.94 -18.48
N GLY A 125 23.46 -16.07 -18.96
CA GLY A 125 22.08 -16.42 -19.28
C GLY A 125 21.01 -15.70 -18.46
N GLN A 126 19.78 -16.20 -18.57
CA GLN A 126 18.60 -15.67 -17.90
C GLN A 126 18.51 -16.20 -16.47
N ILE A 127 18.23 -15.32 -15.52
CA ILE A 127 17.87 -15.68 -14.14
C ILE A 127 16.39 -16.06 -14.13
N ARG A 128 16.10 -17.33 -13.83
CA ARG A 128 14.74 -17.82 -13.57
C ARG A 128 14.37 -17.52 -12.12
N THR A 129 13.25 -16.85 -11.90
CA THR A 129 12.81 -16.40 -10.57
C THR A 129 11.29 -16.19 -10.55
N THR A 130 10.75 -15.50 -9.53
CA THR A 130 9.33 -15.12 -9.47
C THR A 130 9.11 -13.61 -9.48
N GLN A 131 7.90 -13.17 -9.87
CA GLN A 131 7.54 -11.75 -9.84
C GLN A 131 7.74 -11.13 -8.46
N GLY A 132 7.37 -11.83 -7.39
CA GLY A 132 7.57 -11.38 -6.00
C GLY A 132 9.03 -11.19 -5.61
N ARG A 133 9.93 -12.06 -6.09
CA ARG A 133 11.39 -11.89 -5.90
C ARG A 133 11.90 -10.70 -6.67
N LEU A 134 11.48 -10.52 -7.92
CA LEU A 134 11.83 -9.34 -8.71
C LEU A 134 11.34 -8.05 -8.05
N TYR A 135 10.07 -7.99 -7.65
CA TYR A 135 9.49 -6.88 -6.90
C TYR A 135 10.31 -6.56 -5.64
N THR A 136 10.63 -7.59 -4.85
CA THR A 136 11.39 -7.45 -3.60
C THR A 136 12.82 -6.97 -3.86
N ALA A 137 13.47 -7.46 -4.92
CA ALA A 137 14.80 -7.01 -5.31
C ALA A 137 14.83 -5.52 -5.66
N LEU A 138 13.83 -5.04 -6.41
CA LEU A 138 13.69 -3.62 -6.74
C LEU A 138 13.40 -2.78 -5.49
N TRP A 139 12.52 -3.28 -4.63
CA TRP A 139 12.10 -2.59 -3.41
C TRP A 139 13.24 -2.47 -2.41
N LYS A 140 13.87 -3.59 -2.05
CA LYS A 140 14.88 -3.67 -0.98
C LYS A 140 16.30 -3.44 -1.49
N GLY A 141 16.53 -3.47 -2.80
CA GLY A 141 17.85 -3.32 -3.42
C GLY A 141 18.73 -4.56 -3.31
N ASP A 142 18.17 -5.68 -2.84
CA ASP A 142 18.91 -6.94 -2.68
C ASP A 142 18.67 -7.85 -3.89
N LEU A 143 19.68 -7.99 -4.75
CA LEU A 143 19.63 -8.87 -5.91
C LEU A 143 19.79 -10.36 -5.55
N ALA A 144 20.27 -10.69 -4.35
CA ALA A 144 20.45 -12.08 -3.95
C ALA A 144 19.11 -12.83 -3.89
N VAL A 145 18.02 -12.13 -3.51
CA VAL A 145 16.66 -12.68 -3.45
C VAL A 145 16.16 -13.24 -4.78
N LEU A 146 16.76 -12.84 -5.92
CA LEU A 146 16.38 -13.37 -7.23
C LEU A 146 16.75 -14.85 -7.41
N ARG A 147 17.72 -15.37 -6.64
CA ARG A 147 18.16 -16.76 -6.74
C ARG A 147 17.18 -17.71 -6.07
N GLU A 148 16.95 -18.87 -6.67
CA GLU A 148 16.02 -19.89 -6.17
C GLU A 148 16.42 -20.45 -4.80
N GLU A 149 17.70 -20.35 -4.41
CA GLU A 149 18.25 -20.84 -3.14
C GLU A 149 17.77 -20.06 -1.90
N TYR A 150 17.30 -18.83 -2.05
CA TYR A 150 16.76 -18.02 -0.94
C TYR A 150 15.30 -18.37 -0.70
N ASP A 151 14.77 -18.09 0.48
CA ASP A 151 13.33 -18.24 0.73
C ASP A 151 12.49 -17.31 -0.16
N HIS A 152 11.25 -17.72 -0.45
CA HIS A 152 10.31 -16.85 -1.13
C HIS A 152 9.91 -15.69 -0.21
N PRO A 153 10.04 -14.43 -0.66
CA PRO A 153 9.62 -13.30 0.15
C PRO A 153 8.11 -13.30 0.33
N ASP A 154 7.66 -12.89 1.52
CA ASP A 154 6.25 -12.59 1.78
C ASP A 154 5.79 -11.42 0.89
N PRO A 155 4.53 -11.45 0.39
CA PRO A 155 3.97 -10.29 -0.29
C PRO A 155 3.88 -9.08 0.65
N PRO A 156 3.96 -7.85 0.13
CA PRO A 156 3.72 -6.66 0.92
C PRO A 156 2.31 -6.70 1.52
N MET A 157 2.15 -6.02 2.65
CA MET A 157 0.90 -5.96 3.37
C MET A 157 -0.20 -5.34 2.50
N PRO A 158 -1.34 -6.02 2.31
CA PRO A 158 -2.44 -5.49 1.53
C PRO A 158 -3.04 -4.26 2.20
N ILE A 159 -3.52 -3.31 1.39
CA ILE A 159 -4.04 -2.01 1.84
C ILE A 159 -5.09 -2.15 2.95
N ARG A 160 -5.96 -3.16 2.87
CA ARG A 160 -6.99 -3.44 3.88
C ARG A 160 -6.41 -3.72 5.26
N LEU A 161 -5.26 -4.40 5.35
CA LEU A 161 -4.58 -4.65 6.62
C LEU A 161 -3.85 -3.41 7.11
N VAL A 162 -3.32 -2.57 6.22
CA VAL A 162 -2.73 -1.27 6.58
C VAL A 162 -3.81 -0.34 7.15
N THR A 163 -4.99 -0.27 6.52
CA THR A 163 -6.12 0.55 7.01
C THR A 163 -6.52 0.19 8.43
N LYS A 164 -6.55 -1.11 8.76
CA LYS A 164 -6.83 -1.59 10.14
C LYS A 164 -5.78 -1.14 11.17
N ARG A 165 -4.59 -0.71 10.74
CA ARG A 165 -3.51 -0.23 11.63
C ARG A 165 -3.47 1.29 11.74
N LEU A 166 -4.33 2.03 11.04
CA LEU A 166 -4.32 3.49 11.08
C LEU A 166 -4.53 4.07 12.48
N ALA A 167 -5.20 3.36 13.40
CA ALA A 167 -5.30 3.80 14.80
C ALA A 167 -3.91 4.08 15.44
N ARG A 168 -2.85 3.42 14.96
CA ARG A 168 -1.47 3.63 15.42
C ARG A 168 -0.87 4.98 14.99
N THR A 169 -1.50 5.69 14.05
CA THR A 169 -1.05 7.01 13.59
C THR A 169 -1.60 8.16 14.44
N HIS A 170 -2.33 7.85 15.53
CA HIS A 170 -2.96 8.84 16.42
C HIS A 170 -1.97 9.92 16.89
N ALA A 171 -0.78 9.52 17.33
CA ALA A 171 0.19 10.45 17.89
C ALA A 171 0.70 11.46 16.84
N VAL A 172 0.83 11.02 15.58
CA VAL A 172 1.18 11.88 14.44
C VAL A 172 0.01 12.79 14.08
N ALA A 173 -1.22 12.26 14.02
CA ALA A 173 -2.42 13.04 13.75
C ALA A 173 -2.63 14.15 14.81
N ALA A 174 -2.45 13.84 16.10
CA ALA A 174 -2.54 14.82 17.19
C ALA A 174 -1.44 15.88 17.10
N ALA A 175 -0.21 15.51 16.71
CA ALA A 175 0.85 16.49 16.46
C ALA A 175 0.49 17.44 15.32
N ILE A 176 -0.01 16.91 14.20
CA ILE A 176 -0.48 17.71 13.06
C ILE A 176 -1.62 18.64 13.50
N ALA A 177 -2.64 18.15 14.21
CA ALA A 177 -3.77 18.96 14.67
C ALA A 177 -3.34 20.15 15.54
N ARG A 178 -2.38 19.96 16.44
CA ARG A 178 -1.84 21.04 17.29
C ARG A 178 -1.17 22.15 16.49
N GLU A 179 -0.47 21.82 15.42
CA GLU A 179 0.19 22.83 14.56
C GLU A 179 -0.81 23.81 13.95
N PHE A 180 -2.02 23.34 13.62
CA PHE A 180 -3.10 24.18 13.08
C PHE A 180 -3.86 24.94 14.18
N GLY A 181 -3.99 24.38 15.39
CA GLY A 181 -4.65 25.07 16.51
C GLY A 181 -3.80 26.16 17.18
N SER A 182 -2.46 26.07 17.13
CA SER A 182 -1.57 26.98 17.88
C SER A 182 -1.24 28.30 17.16
N ALA A 183 -1.54 28.42 15.87
CA ALA A 183 -1.07 29.56 15.08
C ALA A 183 -1.82 30.87 15.38
N GLU A 184 -3.04 30.80 15.93
CA GLU A 184 -3.90 31.98 16.13
C GLU A 184 -4.48 32.10 17.55
N ALA A 185 -4.41 31.04 18.37
CA ALA A 185 -4.99 31.06 19.71
C ALA A 185 -4.15 31.92 20.67
N SER A 186 -4.74 33.01 21.15
CA SER A 186 -4.21 33.76 22.28
C SER A 186 -4.14 32.86 23.53
N ALA A 187 -3.28 33.19 24.51
CA ALA A 187 -3.10 32.38 25.72
C ALA A 187 -4.39 32.14 26.54
N GLU A 188 -5.45 32.93 26.30
CA GLU A 188 -6.78 32.75 26.93
C GLU A 188 -7.66 31.68 26.24
N GLU A 189 -7.33 31.26 25.01
CA GLU A 189 -8.09 30.27 24.23
C GLU A 189 -7.52 28.84 24.32
N ALA A 190 -6.70 28.54 25.33
CA ALA A 190 -6.12 27.21 25.56
C ALA A 190 -7.16 26.06 25.74
N SER A 191 -8.46 26.39 25.75
CA SER A 191 -9.57 25.42 25.78
C SER A 191 -10.23 25.17 24.42
N ALA A 192 -9.76 25.79 23.33
CA ALA A 192 -10.32 25.56 22.00
C ALA A 192 -10.10 24.09 21.57
N PRO A 193 -11.14 23.40 21.06
CA PRO A 193 -11.00 22.03 20.61
C PRO A 193 -10.03 21.96 19.42
N HIS A 194 -9.14 20.97 19.44
CA HIS A 194 -8.24 20.71 18.33
C HIS A 194 -9.04 20.24 17.09
N PRO A 195 -8.63 20.64 15.86
CA PRO A 195 -9.32 20.25 14.64
C PRO A 195 -9.32 18.73 14.48
N PRO A 196 -10.41 18.12 14.00
CA PRO A 196 -10.44 16.71 13.69
C PRO A 196 -9.52 16.39 12.51
N VAL A 197 -8.92 15.19 12.55
CA VAL A 197 -8.03 14.71 11.47
C VAL A 197 -8.57 13.40 10.92
N PHE A 198 -8.98 13.41 9.64
CA PHE A 198 -9.26 12.18 8.92
C PHE A 198 -7.97 11.61 8.34
N VAL A 199 -7.73 10.33 8.56
CA VAL A 199 -6.53 9.63 8.09
C VAL A 199 -6.94 8.46 7.22
N MET A 200 -6.32 8.33 6.04
CA MET A 200 -6.54 7.19 5.15
C MET A 200 -5.25 6.67 4.51
N VAL A 201 -5.29 5.43 4.06
CA VAL A 201 -4.22 4.83 3.27
C VAL A 201 -4.48 5.12 1.79
N GLN A 202 -3.42 5.46 1.06
CA GLN A 202 -3.43 5.56 -0.40
C GLN A 202 -2.30 4.73 -0.99
N ASP A 203 -2.59 3.91 -1.99
CA ASP A 203 -1.59 3.25 -2.83
C ASP A 203 -1.51 3.95 -4.19
N ALA A 204 -0.35 4.57 -4.47
CA ALA A 204 -0.11 5.30 -5.71
C ALA A 204 -0.06 4.39 -6.94
N ALA A 205 0.22 3.09 -6.79
CA ALA A 205 0.17 2.13 -7.89
C ALA A 205 -1.25 1.66 -8.19
N ASN A 206 -2.13 1.62 -7.20
CA ASN A 206 -3.49 1.11 -7.34
C ASN A 206 -4.48 2.18 -7.84
N ALA A 207 -5.04 2.00 -9.05
CA ALA A 207 -5.97 2.94 -9.66
C ALA A 207 -7.22 3.22 -8.80
N VAL A 208 -7.81 2.19 -8.18
CA VAL A 208 -8.98 2.34 -7.30
C VAL A 208 -8.63 3.16 -6.06
N SER A 209 -7.44 2.93 -5.48
CA SER A 209 -6.97 3.70 -4.34
C SER A 209 -6.70 5.16 -4.70
N ARG A 210 -6.13 5.44 -5.88
CA ARG A 210 -5.91 6.82 -6.37
C ARG A 210 -7.23 7.55 -6.57
N GLU A 211 -8.19 6.90 -7.21
CA GLU A 211 -9.53 7.45 -7.44
C GLU A 211 -10.23 7.77 -6.12
N LYS A 212 -10.18 6.83 -5.17
CA LYS A 212 -10.73 7.01 -3.83
C LYS A 212 -10.11 8.22 -3.11
N HIS A 213 -8.78 8.34 -3.13
CA HIS A 213 -8.10 9.49 -2.54
C HIS A 213 -8.56 10.79 -3.20
N ARG A 214 -8.58 10.85 -4.54
CA ARG A 214 -9.06 12.03 -5.29
C ARG A 214 -10.47 12.44 -4.89
N ASN A 215 -11.40 11.48 -4.83
CA ASN A 215 -12.79 11.76 -4.51
C ASN A 215 -12.96 12.25 -3.07
N VAL A 216 -12.20 11.66 -2.13
CA VAL A 216 -12.16 12.13 -0.74
C VAL A 216 -11.58 13.53 -0.63
N SER A 217 -10.44 13.81 -1.27
CA SER A 217 -9.83 15.15 -1.27
C SER A 217 -10.80 16.19 -1.84
N GLN A 218 -11.50 15.87 -2.93
CA GLN A 218 -12.48 16.78 -3.52
C GLN A 218 -13.68 17.02 -2.59
N ALA A 219 -14.22 15.96 -1.97
CA ALA A 219 -15.38 16.06 -1.09
C ALA A 219 -15.08 16.84 0.20
N LEU A 220 -13.87 16.69 0.74
CA LEU A 220 -13.41 17.42 1.93
C LEU A 220 -12.93 18.84 1.63
N GLY A 221 -12.71 19.20 0.35
CA GLY A 221 -12.00 20.43 -0.03
C GLY A 221 -12.54 21.73 0.56
N GLY A 222 -13.85 21.84 0.78
CA GLY A 222 -14.47 23.01 1.42
C GLY A 222 -14.27 23.11 2.94
N TYR A 223 -13.71 22.07 3.56
CA TYR A 223 -13.54 21.94 5.01
C TYR A 223 -12.08 21.77 5.42
N LEU A 224 -11.14 21.79 4.47
CA LEU A 224 -9.72 21.57 4.76
C LEU A 224 -9.07 22.82 5.34
N LEU A 225 -8.37 22.66 6.47
CA LEU A 225 -7.46 23.66 7.01
C LEU A 225 -6.09 23.59 6.29
N GLY A 226 -6.08 23.65 4.96
CA GLY A 226 -4.87 23.54 4.12
C GLY A 226 -4.73 22.19 3.40
N GLU A 227 -3.60 22.01 2.70
CA GLU A 227 -3.40 20.81 1.87
C GLU A 227 -3.25 19.53 2.72
N PRO A 228 -3.80 18.38 2.28
CA PRO A 228 -3.60 17.12 2.97
C PRO A 228 -2.12 16.75 3.07
N ARG A 229 -1.66 16.35 4.26
CA ARG A 229 -0.29 15.89 4.45
C ARG A 229 -0.18 14.42 4.06
N VAL A 230 0.64 14.12 3.06
CA VAL A 230 0.90 12.75 2.61
C VAL A 230 2.28 12.33 3.12
N MET A 231 2.32 11.25 3.89
CA MET A 231 3.53 10.77 4.57
C MET A 231 3.84 9.32 4.22
N GLU A 232 5.11 8.94 4.30
CA GLU A 232 5.47 7.53 4.23
C GLU A 232 5.01 6.79 5.49
N PRO A 233 4.74 5.48 5.44
CA PRO A 233 4.26 4.72 6.59
C PRO A 233 5.16 4.83 7.85
N GLN A 234 6.48 4.94 7.66
CA GLN A 234 7.43 5.10 8.76
C GLN A 234 7.24 6.43 9.51
N ASP A 235 7.03 7.51 8.76
CA ASP A 235 6.85 8.87 9.28
C ASP A 235 5.44 9.06 9.87
N ALA A 236 4.46 8.31 9.35
CA ALA A 236 3.12 8.20 9.91
C ALA A 236 3.05 7.38 11.22
N GLY A 237 4.18 6.82 11.70
CA GLY A 237 4.25 6.10 12.97
C GLY A 237 3.89 4.61 12.90
N LEU A 238 3.79 4.02 11.71
CA LEU A 238 3.56 2.58 11.56
C LEU A 238 4.86 1.81 11.76
N ALA A 239 4.97 1.02 12.84
CA ALA A 239 6.20 0.30 13.19
C ALA A 239 6.61 -0.76 12.16
N ASP A 240 5.64 -1.36 11.48
CA ASP A 240 5.76 -2.41 10.46
C ASP A 240 5.80 -1.85 9.03
N TRP A 241 6.29 -0.62 8.88
CA TRP A 241 6.38 0.10 7.61
C TRP A 241 7.21 -0.63 6.55
N ASP A 242 8.16 -1.47 6.97
CA ASP A 242 9.04 -2.25 6.12
C ASP A 242 8.31 -3.42 5.43
N ARG A 243 7.12 -3.78 5.91
CA ARG A 243 6.21 -4.77 5.29
C ARG A 243 5.13 -4.13 4.44
N ILE A 244 4.97 -2.80 4.48
CA ILE A 244 3.96 -2.07 3.70
C ILE A 244 4.53 -1.76 2.32
N ALA A 245 3.74 -1.97 1.27
CA ALA A 245 4.16 -1.77 -0.11
C ALA A 245 4.84 -0.40 -0.32
N PRO A 246 5.94 -0.32 -1.09
CA PRO A 246 6.69 0.92 -1.34
C PRO A 246 5.89 2.01 -2.06
N THR A 247 4.73 1.68 -2.62
CA THR A 247 3.82 2.61 -3.31
C THR A 247 2.75 3.19 -2.38
N THR A 248 2.66 2.69 -1.15
CA THR A 248 1.66 3.09 -0.16
C THR A 248 2.12 4.26 0.70
N HIS A 249 1.21 5.22 0.89
CA HIS A 249 1.36 6.42 1.71
C HIS A 249 0.14 6.56 2.64
N ILE A 250 0.30 7.38 3.67
CA ILE A 250 -0.74 7.73 4.63
C ILE A 250 -1.07 9.23 4.46
N ALA A 251 -2.33 9.53 4.15
CA ALA A 251 -2.82 10.88 3.95
C ALA A 251 -3.57 11.35 5.21
N PHE A 252 -3.22 12.54 5.70
CA PHE A 252 -3.81 13.21 6.86
C PHE A 252 -4.54 14.47 6.38
N PHE A 253 -5.85 14.52 6.61
CA PHE A 253 -6.74 15.61 6.25
C PHE A 253 -7.12 16.35 7.53
N VAL A 254 -6.60 17.56 7.73
CA VAL A 254 -6.95 18.41 8.87
C VAL A 254 -8.19 19.21 8.50
N LEU A 255 -9.23 19.09 9.32
CA LEU A 255 -10.57 19.56 8.97
C LEU A 255 -11.02 20.69 9.90
N ASP A 256 -12.02 21.44 9.44
CA ASP A 256 -12.69 22.48 10.21
C ASP A 256 -13.14 21.94 11.59
N PRO A 257 -12.81 22.62 12.71
CA PRO A 257 -13.18 22.17 14.06
C PRO A 257 -14.69 22.07 14.31
N SER A 258 -15.52 22.68 13.46
CA SER A 258 -16.98 22.58 13.54
C SER A 258 -17.53 21.24 13.06
N LEU A 259 -16.76 20.45 12.32
CA LEU A 259 -17.21 19.15 11.83
C LEU A 259 -17.15 18.07 12.91
N THR A 260 -18.26 17.34 13.03
CA THR A 260 -18.35 16.12 13.84
C THR A 260 -17.84 14.89 13.10
N SER A 261 -17.46 13.85 13.84
CA SER A 261 -17.06 12.55 13.26
C SER A 261 -18.15 11.94 12.38
N GLU A 262 -19.43 12.13 12.76
CA GLU A 262 -20.59 11.71 11.98
C GLU A 262 -20.72 12.46 10.65
N GLU A 263 -20.54 13.78 10.63
CA GLU A 263 -20.57 14.58 9.41
C GLU A 263 -19.41 14.20 8.47
N ILE A 264 -18.20 14.04 9.02
CA ILE A 264 -17.04 13.56 8.26
C ILE A 264 -17.36 12.19 7.65
N SER A 265 -17.94 11.28 8.43
CA SER A 265 -18.35 9.95 7.98
C SER A 265 -19.32 10.02 6.79
N GLU A 266 -20.34 10.89 6.83
CA GLU A 266 -21.31 11.05 5.73
C GLU A 266 -20.68 11.70 4.49
N ILE A 267 -19.76 12.67 4.65
CA ILE A 267 -19.00 13.25 3.53
C ILE A 267 -18.16 12.16 2.84
N ILE A 268 -17.40 11.37 3.60
CA ILE A 268 -16.58 10.28 3.08
C ILE A 268 -17.44 9.21 2.39
N LYS A 269 -18.58 8.86 2.97
CA LYS A 269 -19.55 7.93 2.39
C LYS A 269 -20.04 8.40 1.02
N GLY A 270 -20.42 9.69 0.91
CA GLY A 270 -20.80 10.30 -0.37
C GLY A 270 -19.67 10.28 -1.41
N ALA A 271 -18.43 10.48 -0.97
CA ALA A 271 -17.26 10.47 -1.85
C ALA A 271 -16.92 9.09 -2.42
N VAL A 272 -17.14 8.02 -1.64
CA VAL A 272 -16.68 6.66 -1.98
C VAL A 272 -17.79 5.70 -2.42
N TYR A 273 -19.06 6.03 -2.20
CA TYR A 273 -20.22 5.24 -2.63
C TYR A 273 -21.24 6.10 -3.38
N ALA A 274 -21.10 6.15 -4.71
CA ALA A 274 -22.07 6.78 -5.61
C ALA A 274 -23.36 5.93 -5.77
N GLY A 275 -24.11 5.69 -4.68
CA GLY A 275 -25.47 5.14 -4.73
C GLY A 275 -25.73 3.79 -4.05
N ASN A 276 -24.74 3.15 -3.42
CA ASN A 276 -24.96 1.91 -2.64
C ASN A 276 -24.44 2.04 -1.20
N ALA A 277 -25.18 2.78 -0.38
CA ALA A 277 -24.77 3.17 0.97
C ALA A 277 -25.02 2.12 2.06
N GLY A 278 -25.77 1.04 1.76
CA GLY A 278 -26.34 0.16 2.80
C GLY A 278 -25.33 -0.62 3.65
N LYS A 279 -24.04 -0.63 3.29
CA LYS A 279 -22.96 -1.32 4.04
C LYS A 279 -21.72 -0.45 4.29
N PHE A 280 -21.87 0.88 4.24
CA PHE A 280 -20.75 1.77 4.50
C PHE A 280 -20.18 1.57 5.91
N ARG A 281 -18.85 1.54 6.03
CA ARG A 281 -18.13 1.51 7.31
C ARG A 281 -16.91 2.41 7.19
N LEU A 282 -16.88 3.53 7.92
CA LEU A 282 -15.76 4.48 7.88
C LEU A 282 -14.40 3.80 8.12
N ALA A 283 -14.34 2.86 9.07
CA ALA A 283 -13.14 2.08 9.40
C ALA A 283 -12.55 1.25 8.23
N ALA A 284 -13.32 1.01 7.16
CA ALA A 284 -12.82 0.37 5.94
C ALA A 284 -12.16 1.36 4.97
N HIS A 285 -12.28 2.67 5.24
CA HIS A 285 -11.80 3.75 4.40
C HIS A 285 -10.72 4.59 5.08
N GLY A 286 -10.79 4.74 6.39
CA GLY A 286 -9.85 5.51 7.18
C GLY A 286 -10.23 5.49 8.66
N VAL A 287 -9.70 6.45 9.40
CA VAL A 287 -10.02 6.71 10.81
C VAL A 287 -10.13 8.22 11.01
N VAL A 288 -11.00 8.67 11.89
CA VAL A 288 -11.08 10.07 12.34
C VAL A 288 -10.49 10.13 13.73
N PHE A 289 -9.63 11.11 13.96
CA PHE A 289 -9.10 11.45 15.28
C PHE A 289 -9.68 12.79 15.69
N ASP A 290 -10.53 12.76 16.72
CA ASP A 290 -11.06 13.97 17.33
C ASP A 290 -9.96 14.51 18.25
N GLY A 291 -9.50 15.73 18.01
CA GLY A 291 -8.28 16.24 18.65
C GLY A 291 -8.36 16.40 20.18
N ALA A 292 -9.50 16.09 20.80
CA ALA A 292 -9.70 16.13 22.25
C ALA A 292 -9.16 14.90 23.00
N GLU A 293 -8.96 13.75 22.35
CA GLU A 293 -8.48 12.56 23.04
C GLU A 293 -6.96 12.63 23.23
N SER A 294 -6.54 12.81 24.49
CA SER A 294 -5.14 12.62 24.84
C SER A 294 -4.74 11.20 24.44
N PRO A 295 -3.63 11.01 23.71
CA PRO A 295 -3.14 9.68 23.41
C PRO A 295 -3.01 8.92 24.73
N GLY A 296 -3.61 7.72 24.81
CA GLY A 296 -3.33 6.80 25.92
C GLY A 296 -1.81 6.72 26.12
N SER A 297 -1.37 6.66 27.38
CA SER A 297 0.02 6.88 27.84
C SER A 297 1.13 6.23 27.00
N ASP A 298 0.81 5.15 26.28
CA ASP A 298 1.75 4.34 25.51
C ASP A 298 2.27 5.04 24.23
N ALA A 299 1.47 5.93 23.61
CA ALA A 299 1.86 6.53 22.33
C ALA A 299 2.84 7.72 22.47
N GLN A 300 2.81 8.41 23.61
CA GLN A 300 3.69 9.56 23.90
C GLN A 300 5.16 9.10 24.05
N SER A 301 5.39 7.96 24.71
CA SER A 301 6.72 7.39 24.93
C SER A 301 7.45 7.02 23.61
N ALA A 302 6.69 6.63 22.57
CA ALA A 302 7.26 6.27 21.27
C ALA A 302 7.73 7.49 20.46
N LEU A 303 7.07 8.64 20.61
CA LEU A 303 7.47 9.90 19.99
C LEU A 303 8.71 10.49 20.66
N ASP A 304 8.77 10.47 21.99
CA ASP A 304 9.91 11.00 22.74
C ASP A 304 11.19 10.20 22.49
N ALA A 305 11.08 8.87 22.34
CA ALA A 305 12.20 8.01 21.96
C ALA A 305 12.76 8.32 20.55
N ARG A 306 11.92 8.77 19.61
CA ARG A 306 12.35 9.16 18.26
C ARG A 306 13.03 10.54 18.22
N ARG A 307 12.55 11.49 19.03
CA ARG A 307 13.22 12.80 19.18
C ARG A 307 14.60 12.67 19.82
N GLY A 308 14.80 11.69 20.72
CA GLY A 308 16.10 11.45 21.36
C GLY A 308 17.19 10.84 20.45
N LEU A 309 16.84 10.28 19.29
CA LEU A 309 17.79 9.66 18.35
C LEU A 309 18.33 10.63 17.29
N ILE A 310 17.79 11.85 17.19
CA ILE A 310 18.34 12.93 16.37
C ILE A 310 19.03 13.90 17.34
N GLY A 311 20.19 13.51 17.84
CA GLY A 311 21.06 14.41 18.60
C GLY A 311 21.58 15.54 17.71
N PRO A 312 21.77 16.77 18.23
CA PRO A 312 22.14 17.94 17.43
C PRO A 312 23.56 17.92 16.80
N ASP A 313 24.45 16.97 17.14
CA ASP A 313 25.89 17.08 16.82
C ASP A 313 26.51 15.88 16.06
N GLY A 314 25.72 15.06 15.37
CA GLY A 314 26.21 13.92 14.59
C GLY A 314 26.80 14.25 13.22
N GLY A 315 27.65 15.27 13.11
CA GLY A 315 28.41 15.54 11.87
C GLY A 315 29.49 14.46 11.64
N PRO A 316 29.72 13.99 10.40
CA PRO A 316 30.80 13.05 10.12
C PRO A 316 32.14 13.73 10.39
N ASP A 317 32.90 13.20 11.35
CA ASP A 317 34.28 13.58 11.63
C ASP A 317 35.14 13.25 10.40
N THR A 318 35.49 14.27 9.63
CA THR A 318 36.36 14.20 8.45
C THR A 318 37.85 14.36 8.81
N SER A 319 38.23 14.26 10.09
CA SER A 319 39.58 14.52 10.57
C SER A 319 40.41 13.24 10.70
N ARG A 320 40.74 12.59 9.58
CA ARG A 320 41.90 11.69 9.49
C ARG A 320 42.59 11.89 8.15
N GLU A 321 43.57 12.80 8.17
CA GLU A 321 44.75 12.78 7.30
C GLU A 321 45.75 11.70 7.75
#